data_AF-A0A950DLN8-F1
#
_entry.id   AF-A0A950DLN8-F1
#
_cell.length_a   1.000
_cell.length_b   1.000
_cell.length_c   1.000
_cell.angle_alpha   90.00
_cell.angle_beta   90.00
_cell.angle_gamma   90.00
#
_symmetry.space_group_name_H-M   'P 1'
#
loop_
_entity.id
_entity.type
_entity.pdbx_description
1 polymer ?
#
loop_
_entity_poly.entity_id
_entity_poly.type
_entity_poly.pdbx_seq_one_letter_code
_entity_poly.pdbx_strand_id
1 'polypeptide(L)'
;MFARILIVLLLAAGLEVGGDALVRMGLDGPKYWMAAGAITLFAYGVVVNTSGIDFNRLMGIYISLFFLVSQIISWALFGQVPDDRILLGGGMIVAGGLVIMLMA
;
A
#
# COMPACT_ATOMS: atom_id res chain seq x y z
N MET A 1 6.12 -6.72 19.67
CA MET A 1 5.50 -7.55 18.61
C MET A 1 4.70 -6.69 17.63
N PHE A 2 3.73 -5.90 18.10
CA PHE A 2 2.89 -5.03 17.26
C PHE A 2 3.67 -3.99 16.41
N ALA A 3 4.61 -3.26 17.02
CA ALA A 3 5.42 -2.27 16.29
C ALA A 3 6.22 -2.87 15.12
N ARG A 4 6.73 -4.10 15.28
CA ARG A 4 7.46 -4.82 14.22
C ARG A 4 6.54 -5.14 13.04
N ILE A 5 5.33 -5.60 13.32
CA ILE A 5 4.31 -5.88 12.31
C ILE A 5 3.97 -4.60 11.55
N LEU A 6 3.69 -3.50 12.27
CA LEU A 6 3.36 -2.23 11.65
C LEU A 6 4.48 -1.73 10.72
N ILE A 7 5.74 -1.83 11.13
CA ILE A 7 6.89 -1.47 10.29
C ILE A 7 6.93 -2.34 9.02
N VAL A 8 6.73 -3.66 9.14
CA VAL A 8 6.70 -4.57 7.98
C VAL A 8 5.57 -4.21 7.03
N LEU A 9 4.37 -3.89 7.55
CA LEU A 9 3.22 -3.52 6.72
C LEU A 9 3.39 -2.16 6.05
N LEU A 10 3.99 -1.17 6.74
CA LEU A 10 4.32 0.13 6.15
C LEU A 10 5.39 -0.01 5.07
N LEU A 11 6.41 -0.84 5.29
CA LEU A 11 7.41 -1.16 4.29
C LEU A 11 6.77 -1.85 3.07
N ALA A 12 5.92 -2.85 3.30
CA ALA A 12 5.18 -3.54 2.24
C ALA A 12 4.28 -2.58 1.45
N ALA A 13 3.55 -1.69 2.12
CA ALA A 13 2.70 -0.70 1.46
C ALA A 13 3.52 0.31 0.64
N GLY A 14 4.67 0.76 1.17
CA GLY A 14 5.58 1.62 0.43
C GLY A 14 6.17 0.95 -0.81
N LEU A 15 6.54 -0.33 -0.70
CA LEU A 15 7.00 -1.13 -1.84
C LEU A 15 5.88 -1.35 -2.88
N GLU A 16 4.67 -1.69 -2.45
CA GLU A 16 3.55 -1.92 -3.37
C GLU A 16 3.18 -0.64 -4.13
N VAL A 17 2.84 0.43 -3.40
CA VAL A 17 2.43 1.71 -3.98
C VAL A 17 3.58 2.35 -4.77
N GLY A 18 4.81 2.26 -4.28
CA GLY A 18 5.99 2.73 -5.00
C GLY A 18 6.23 1.94 -6.29
N GLY A 19 6.04 0.62 -6.24
CA GLY A 19 6.07 -0.26 -7.40
C GLY A 19 5.03 0.14 -8.45
N ASP A 20 3.78 0.40 -8.03
CA ASP A 20 2.71 0.87 -8.92
C ASP A 20 3.04 2.22 -9.55
N ALA A 21 3.61 3.15 -8.77
CA ALA A 21 4.07 4.43 -9.29
C ALA A 21 5.18 4.27 -10.34
N LEU A 22 6.15 3.38 -10.11
CA LEU A 22 7.21 3.05 -11.07
C LEU A 22 6.63 2.45 -12.36
N VAL A 23 5.69 1.50 -12.25
CA VAL A 23 5.01 0.93 -13.42
C VAL A 23 4.30 2.03 -14.20
N ARG A 24 3.56 2.91 -13.52
CA ARG A 24 2.86 4.04 -14.16
C ARG A 24 3.83 4.97 -14.90
N MET A 25 4.95 5.35 -14.27
CA MET A 25 6.00 6.14 -14.92
C MET A 25 6.61 5.44 -16.15
N GLY A 26 6.67 4.11 -16.15
CA GLY A 26 7.14 3.32 -17.29
C GLY A 26 6.11 3.13 -18.42
N LEU A 27 4.83 3.17 -18.10
CA LEU A 27 3.76 3.18 -19.10
C LEU A 27 3.79 4.48 -19.90
N ASP A 28 3.86 5.61 -19.20
CA ASP A 28 3.87 6.96 -19.79
C ASP A 28 5.28 7.44 -20.22
N GLY A 29 6.32 6.66 -19.93
CA GLY A 29 7.71 7.08 -20.10
C GLY A 29 8.67 5.93 -20.44
N PRO A 30 9.94 6.03 -19.99
CA PRO A 30 10.95 5.02 -20.31
C PRO A 30 10.63 3.63 -19.72
N LYS A 31 10.73 2.59 -20.56
CA LYS A 31 10.31 1.22 -20.21
C LYS A 31 11.14 0.56 -19.11
N TYR A 32 12.33 1.08 -18.79
CA TYR A 32 13.12 0.57 -17.66
C TYR A 32 12.40 0.75 -16.31
N TRP A 33 11.51 1.75 -16.18
CA TRP A 33 10.70 1.92 -14.98
C TRP A 33 9.69 0.78 -14.77
N MET A 34 9.24 0.13 -15.84
CA MET A 34 8.38 -1.05 -15.72
C MET A 34 9.14 -2.22 -15.09
N ALA A 35 10.40 -2.43 -15.47
CA ALA A 35 11.25 -3.45 -14.87
C ALA A 35 11.53 -3.15 -13.39
N ALA A 36 11.83 -1.89 -13.07
CA ALA A 36 12.00 -1.46 -11.68
C ALA A 36 10.71 -1.69 -10.86
N GLY A 37 9.55 -1.31 -11.39
CA GLY A 37 8.26 -1.53 -10.75
C GLY A 37 7.96 -3.01 -10.54
N ALA A 38 8.21 -3.87 -11.52
CA ALA A 38 8.03 -5.31 -11.40
C ALA A 38 8.89 -5.92 -10.29
N ILE A 39 10.17 -5.53 -10.20
CA ILE A 39 11.07 -5.97 -9.12
C ILE A 39 10.56 -5.52 -7.76
N THR A 40 10.15 -4.25 -7.64
CA THR A 40 9.63 -3.69 -6.39
C THR A 40 8.34 -4.38 -5.94
N LEU A 41 7.39 -4.62 -6.86
CA LEU A 41 6.14 -5.33 -6.58
C LEU A 41 6.39 -6.77 -6.15
N PHE A 42 7.32 -7.47 -6.80
CA PHE A 42 7.70 -8.82 -6.38
C PHE A 42 8.30 -8.82 -4.96
N ALA A 43 9.20 -7.86 -4.66
CA ALA A 43 9.80 -7.72 -3.34
C ALA A 43 8.74 -7.43 -2.27
N TYR A 44 7.76 -6.57 -2.57
CA TYR A 44 6.58 -6.36 -1.71
C TYR A 44 5.89 -7.69 -1.39
N GLY A 45 5.55 -8.47 -2.42
CA GLY A 45 4.84 -9.74 -2.26
C GLY A 45 5.57 -10.70 -1.31
N VAL A 46 6.90 -10.73 -1.35
CA VAL A 46 7.73 -11.50 -0.41
C VAL A 46 7.67 -10.91 1.02
N VAL A 47 7.81 -9.60 1.16
CA VAL A 47 7.80 -8.92 2.48
C VAL A 47 6.46 -9.07 3.19
N VAL A 48 5.34 -8.89 2.50
CA VAL A 48 4.01 -8.93 3.12
C VAL A 48 3.65 -10.35 3.59
N ASN A 49 3.99 -11.36 2.79
CA ASN A 49 3.69 -12.77 3.08
C ASN A 49 4.64 -13.40 4.10
N THR A 50 5.75 -12.75 4.44
CA THR A 50 6.66 -13.21 5.52
C THR A 50 6.29 -12.67 6.90
N SER A 51 5.18 -11.95 7.03
CA SER A 51 4.71 -11.34 8.28
C SER A 51 4.23 -12.35 9.35
N GLY A 52 3.80 -13.56 8.93
CA GLY A 52 3.31 -14.62 9.82
C GLY A 52 1.89 -14.38 10.38
N ILE A 53 1.14 -13.45 9.82
CA ILE A 53 -0.26 -13.15 10.18
C ILE A 53 -1.19 -13.96 9.29
N ASP A 54 -2.33 -14.41 9.83
CA ASP A 54 -3.38 -15.03 9.03
C ASP A 54 -3.76 -14.15 7.84
N PHE A 55 -3.77 -14.73 6.65
CA PHE A 55 -3.91 -14.00 5.39
C PHE A 55 -5.13 -13.06 5.37
N ASN A 56 -6.29 -13.51 5.86
CA ASN A 56 -7.50 -12.68 5.90
C ASN A 56 -7.36 -11.46 6.82
N ARG A 57 -6.69 -11.62 7.97
CA ARG A 57 -6.44 -10.53 8.92
C ARG A 57 -5.39 -9.57 8.39
N LEU A 58 -4.34 -10.12 7.77
CA LEU A 58 -3.29 -9.38 7.08
C LEU A 58 -3.90 -8.46 6.03
N MET A 59 -4.70 -9.00 5.12
CA MET A 59 -5.30 -8.23 4.01
C MET A 59 -6.19 -7.10 4.51
N GLY A 60 -7.00 -7.31 5.55
CA GLY A 60 -7.89 -6.27 6.09
C GLY A 60 -7.15 -5.03 6.62
N ILE A 61 -6.13 -5.24 7.45
CA ILE A 61 -5.31 -4.15 8.01
C ILE A 61 -4.44 -3.53 6.90
N TYR A 62 -3.89 -4.38 6.04
CA TYR A 62 -2.96 -3.98 4.99
C TYR A 62 -3.63 -3.06 3.96
N ILE A 63 -4.84 -3.35 3.50
CA ILE A 63 -5.56 -2.50 2.53
C ILE A 63 -5.75 -1.07 3.07
N SER A 64 -5.98 -0.92 4.38
CA SER A 64 -6.08 0.41 5.00
C SER A 64 -4.76 1.16 5.00
N LEU A 65 -3.66 0.48 5.31
CA LEU A 65 -2.33 1.07 5.25
C LEU A 65 -1.90 1.40 3.82
N PHE A 66 -2.16 0.48 2.87
CA PHE A 66 -1.97 0.69 1.44
C PHE A 66 -2.68 1.96 0.98
N PHE A 67 -3.95 2.14 1.35
CA PHE A 67 -4.69 3.35 1.01
C PHE A 67 -4.00 4.60 1.54
N LEU A 68 -3.64 4.65 2.83
CA LEU A 68 -2.99 5.83 3.42
C LEU A 68 -1.65 6.15 2.75
N VAL A 69 -0.81 5.13 2.53
CA VAL A 69 0.48 5.29 1.85
C VAL A 69 0.30 5.70 0.39
N SER A 70 -0.74 5.21 -0.28
CA SER A 70 -1.11 5.61 -1.64
C SER A 70 -1.43 7.09 -1.74
N GLN A 71 -2.12 7.67 -0.75
CA GLN A 71 -2.41 9.11 -0.75
C GLN A 71 -1.13 9.93 -0.56
N ILE A 72 -0.22 9.48 0.31
CA ILE A 72 1.09 10.15 0.53
C ILE A 72 1.93 10.13 -0.75
N ILE A 73 2.05 8.97 -1.40
CA ILE A 73 2.83 8.83 -2.64
C ILE A 73 2.15 9.58 -3.79
N SER A 74 0.82 9.54 -3.87
CA SER A 74 0.05 10.26 -4.89
C SER A 74 0.30 11.77 -4.81
N TRP A 75 0.30 12.31 -3.59
CA TRP A 75 0.66 13.69 -3.34
C TRP A 75 2.14 13.97 -3.65
N ALA A 76 3.07 13.15 -3.16
CA ALA A 76 4.51 13.39 -3.27
C ALA A 76 5.07 13.25 -4.70
N LEU A 77 4.60 12.25 -5.47
CA LEU A 77 5.11 11.97 -6.82
C LEU A 77 4.28 12.61 -7.93
N PHE A 78 2.97 12.77 -7.73
CA PHE A 78 2.05 13.25 -8.77
C PHE A 78 1.37 14.58 -8.42
N GLY A 79 1.61 15.14 -7.23
CA GLY A 79 1.00 16.40 -6.79
C GLY A 79 -0.52 16.32 -6.63
N GLN A 80 -1.09 15.11 -6.54
CA GLN A 80 -2.53 14.90 -6.50
C GLN A 80 -3.03 15.00 -5.07
N VAL A 81 -3.88 15.98 -4.81
CA VAL A 81 -4.56 16.13 -3.52
C VAL A 81 -5.87 15.34 -3.57
N PRO A 82 -6.16 14.47 -2.58
CA PRO A 82 -7.41 13.72 -2.54
C PRO A 82 -8.61 14.65 -2.44
N ASP A 83 -9.62 14.41 -3.27
CA ASP A 83 -10.89 15.12 -3.24
C ASP A 83 -11.82 14.57 -2.14
N ASP A 84 -12.97 15.22 -1.94
CA ASP A 84 -13.95 14.83 -0.92
C ASP A 84 -14.44 13.38 -1.08
N ARG A 85 -14.47 12.85 -2.31
CA ARG A 85 -14.92 11.48 -2.59
C ARG A 85 -13.86 10.47 -2.18
N ILE A 86 -12.59 10.77 -2.47
CA ILE A 86 -11.45 9.96 -2.02
C ILE A 86 -11.35 9.97 -0.51
N LEU A 87 -11.58 11.12 0.13
CA LEU A 87 -11.59 11.20 1.60
C LEU A 87 -12.73 10.39 2.22
N LEU A 88 -13.94 10.48 1.67
CA LEU A 88 -15.08 9.71 2.17
C LEU A 88 -14.89 8.20 1.96
N GLY A 89 -14.50 7.77 0.76
CA GLY A 89 -14.19 6.37 0.47
C GLY A 89 -13.01 5.86 1.30
N GLY A 90 -11.97 6.68 1.44
CA GLY A 90 -10.80 6.40 2.28
C GLY A 90 -11.15 6.21 3.74
N GLY A 91 -12.03 7.06 4.28
CA GLY A 91 -12.55 6.92 5.63
C GLY A 91 -13.26 5.58 5.83
N MET A 92 -14.05 5.12 4.84
CA MET A 92 -14.70 3.81 4.89
C MET A 92 -13.70 2.66 4.83
N ILE A 93 -12.64 2.77 4.02
CA ILE A 93 -11.55 1.77 3.96
C ILE A 93 -10.89 1.64 5.34
N VAL A 94 -10.48 2.76 5.93
CA VAL A 94 -9.82 2.79 7.25
C VAL A 94 -10.75 2.25 8.34
N ALA A 95 -12.03 2.64 8.33
CA ALA A 95 -13.02 2.11 9.27
C ALA A 95 -13.18 0.59 9.12
N GLY A 96 -13.23 0.07 7.89
CA GLY A 96 -13.27 -1.37 7.62
C GLY A 96 -12.05 -2.10 8.17
N GLY A 97 -10.84 -1.58 7.96
CA GLY A 97 -9.61 -2.15 8.52
C GLY A 97 -9.59 -2.17 10.04
N LEU A 98 -10.08 -1.11 10.68
CA LEU A 98 -10.21 -1.04 12.15
C LEU A 98 -11.20 -2.09 12.68
N VAL A 99 -12.34 -2.29 12.01
CA VAL A 99 -13.31 -3.34 12.39
C VAL A 99 -12.68 -4.73 12.31
N ILE A 100 -11.95 -5.02 11.23
CA ILE A 100 -11.25 -6.31 11.06
C ILE A 100 -10.19 -6.50 12.16
N MET A 101 -9.49 -5.42 12.54
CA MET A 101 -8.50 -5.45 13.61
C MET A 101 -9.12 -5.67 14.99
N LEU A 102 -10.29 -5.09 15.27
CA LEU A 102 -10.99 -5.24 16.56
C LEU A 102 -11.60 -6.63 16.75
N MET A 103 -11.92 -7.33 15.65
CA MET A 103 -12.43 -8.71 15.68
C MET A 103 -11.30 -9.76 15.78
N ALA A 104 -10.03 -9.34 15.80
CA ALA A 104 -8.85 -10.21 15.74
C ALA A 104 -8.28 -10.56 17.13
#